data_AF-A0A7Z9UA59-F1
#
_entry.id   AF-A0A7Z9UA59-F1
#
_cell.length_a   1.000
_cell.length_b   1.000
_cell.length_c   1.000
_cell.angle_alpha   90.00
_cell.angle_beta   90.00
_cell.angle_gamma   90.00
#
_symmetry.space_group_name_H-M   'P 1'
#
loop_
_entity.id
_entity.type
_entity.pdbx_description
1 polymer ?
#
loop_
_entity_poly.entity_id
_entity_poly.type
_entity_poly.pdbx_seq_one_letter_code
_entity_poly.pdbx_strand_id
1 'polypeptide(L)'
;MSNVNFNPKVSQQAPLRQTGAVARKETAQKAAPTSEQALSVGESVTLSTPPVKAEVAAPAQTEAPPATKVETTAVRDTGAEPIVVLDPATPSAKAEYSSEIDGFLTKFLPDSAPSKNVGTITQNQFNFDKGTEVVSSAQKFIIPVPTFSETGGGEELVYPEGAKNGEGKNVGGQPITDWKGNPIGGPGEKGVVFYNHKDQSYQAVKADGNGVVILNQVTDEQGKKLLDKIGKDPSKLSLQEFKGALEYAHSELGVGDMYNSDRDFIKSKMNAMENSETGVPQYGLHRRDDRDVCHAVYVEGQGEFKGPAATPQKFENGAVLLRQPNSKADDGFSYRLIQPDAFKETYTNKNGTAIELDKMETQEPKPLKDNGTITHAGMNFDEGAKVVSGAQKFIIPVPTFAESGGGEELVYPKGATDKEGKSVAGQPITDWQGKPIGEPGEKGVVFFNHKDQSYQAVKADGNGVVIMNQVTDEQGKKLQEKIGSDPSKLSLEEFKGALEYAYSDLGVGDMYNSNRDFIKSKMNAMETSETGVAQYGLHRRDDRDVCDVLFVEGKGEFQGPAATPQKFEDGAVILRQPNSKAEDGFSYRLIQPDAFKETYKNKDGSEIKLSQLPRHE
;
A
#
# COMPACT_ATOMS: atom_id res chain seq x y z
N MET A 1 -40.72 34.31 -22.08
CA MET A 1 -40.60 35.00 -23.40
C MET A 1 -39.23 35.67 -23.45
N SER A 2 -38.73 35.98 -24.64
CA SER A 2 -37.62 36.93 -24.88
C SER A 2 -36.25 36.65 -24.24
N ASN A 3 -35.34 36.08 -25.04
CA ASN A 3 -33.91 36.42 -25.18
C ASN A 3 -33.31 35.38 -26.14
N VAL A 4 -33.35 35.61 -27.46
CA VAL A 4 -32.38 36.43 -28.22
C VAL A 4 -30.99 35.78 -28.22
N ASN A 5 -30.58 35.35 -29.41
CA ASN A 5 -29.38 34.59 -29.72
C ASN A 5 -28.61 35.36 -30.79
N PHE A 6 -27.29 35.57 -30.64
CA PHE A 6 -26.39 35.80 -31.78
C PHE A 6 -24.93 35.46 -31.46
N ASN A 7 -24.24 34.97 -32.48
CA ASN A 7 -22.85 34.51 -32.48
C ASN A 7 -22.07 35.30 -33.55
N PRO A 8 -20.77 35.62 -33.35
CA PRO A 8 -19.88 35.90 -34.47
C PRO A 8 -18.59 35.05 -34.46
N LYS A 9 -18.21 34.58 -35.66
CA LYS A 9 -16.91 33.95 -35.94
C LYS A 9 -15.80 34.99 -36.06
N VAL A 10 -14.55 34.59 -35.76
CA VAL A 10 -13.33 35.16 -36.36
C VAL A 10 -12.46 33.99 -36.88
N SER A 11 -11.52 34.27 -37.79
CA SER A 11 -10.70 33.28 -38.54
C SER A 11 -9.20 33.57 -38.37
N GLN A 12 -8.35 32.88 -39.15
CA GLN A 12 -6.86 32.88 -39.19
C GLN A 12 -6.18 31.89 -38.21
N GLN A 13 -5.02 31.29 -38.50
CA GLN A 13 -4.27 31.10 -39.77
C GLN A 13 -3.29 29.90 -39.62
N ALA A 14 -2.84 29.35 -40.75
CA ALA A 14 -1.59 28.58 -40.86
C ALA A 14 -0.57 29.46 -41.62
N PRO A 15 0.77 29.26 -41.59
CA PRO A 15 1.41 28.01 -42.04
C PRO A 15 2.80 27.67 -41.45
N LEU A 16 3.50 26.74 -42.14
CA LEU A 16 4.95 26.52 -42.28
C LEU A 16 5.61 25.36 -41.49
N ARG A 17 6.23 24.47 -42.29
CA ARG A 17 7.30 23.55 -41.90
C ARG A 17 8.63 24.29 -41.89
N GLN A 18 9.57 23.87 -41.03
CA GLN A 18 11.00 23.92 -41.35
C GLN A 18 11.67 22.59 -41.03
N THR A 19 12.68 22.25 -41.84
CA THR A 19 13.47 21.02 -41.75
C THR A 19 14.79 21.28 -41.06
N GLY A 20 15.16 20.47 -40.07
CA GLY A 20 16.44 20.56 -39.37
C GLY A 20 17.08 19.18 -39.19
N ALA A 21 17.81 18.70 -40.20
CA ALA A 21 18.66 17.51 -40.05
C ALA A 21 20.05 17.94 -39.55
N VAL A 22 20.59 17.22 -38.55
CA VAL A 22 21.99 17.37 -38.12
C VAL A 22 22.71 16.07 -38.45
N ALA A 23 23.85 16.18 -39.14
CA ALA A 23 24.53 15.04 -39.75
C ALA A 23 25.44 14.27 -38.78
N ARG A 24 25.62 12.98 -39.07
CA ARG A 24 26.69 12.15 -38.50
C ARG A 24 28.05 12.78 -38.80
N LYS A 25 29.02 12.59 -37.89
CA LYS A 25 30.44 12.73 -38.20
C LYS A 25 31.14 11.40 -37.90
N GLU A 26 31.54 10.70 -38.94
CA GLU A 26 32.49 9.59 -38.83
C GLU A 26 33.91 10.17 -38.71
N THR A 27 34.73 9.57 -37.85
CA THR A 27 36.18 9.63 -37.97
C THR A 27 36.73 8.24 -37.68
N ALA A 28 36.90 7.44 -38.73
CA ALA A 28 37.67 6.21 -38.65
C ALA A 28 39.17 6.52 -38.64
N GLN A 29 39.91 5.93 -37.71
CA GLN A 29 41.34 5.68 -37.89
C GLN A 29 41.62 4.20 -37.66
N LYS A 30 42.43 3.63 -38.55
CA LYS A 30 42.72 2.21 -38.66
C LYS A 30 44.22 2.01 -38.57
N ALA A 31 44.69 1.37 -37.51
CA ALA A 31 46.08 0.97 -37.35
C ALA A 31 46.17 -0.38 -36.63
N ALA A 32 46.85 -1.33 -37.26
CA ALA A 32 47.23 -2.66 -36.78
C ALA A 32 48.24 -3.24 -37.80
N PRO A 33 48.98 -4.33 -37.51
CA PRO A 33 49.17 -5.01 -36.22
C PRO A 33 50.67 -5.08 -35.81
N THR A 34 50.96 -5.72 -34.66
CA THR A 34 52.26 -6.37 -34.41
C THR A 34 52.05 -7.67 -33.63
N SER A 35 53.07 -8.53 -33.57
CA SER A 35 52.94 -9.99 -33.38
C SER A 35 53.90 -10.57 -32.33
N GLU A 36 53.68 -11.86 -31.97
CA GLU A 36 54.64 -12.77 -31.31
C GLU A 36 54.98 -12.44 -29.82
N GLN A 37 55.46 -13.33 -28.94
CA GLN A 37 55.61 -14.81 -28.89
C GLN A 37 55.63 -15.19 -27.37
N ALA A 38 54.93 -16.22 -26.90
CA ALA A 38 55.42 -17.60 -26.60
C ALA A 38 56.29 -17.79 -25.32
N LEU A 39 56.29 -19.04 -24.79
CA LEU A 39 57.03 -19.58 -23.62
C LEU A 39 56.50 -19.20 -22.21
N SER A 40 56.72 -19.97 -21.13
CA SER A 40 56.46 -21.41 -20.80
C SER A 40 57.18 -21.82 -19.48
N VAL A 41 56.81 -22.96 -18.87
CA VAL A 41 57.45 -23.62 -17.68
C VAL A 41 57.14 -22.91 -16.33
N GLY A 42 56.95 -23.60 -15.19
CA GLY A 42 56.91 -25.04 -14.87
C GLY A 42 55.68 -25.40 -14.01
N GLU A 43 55.25 -26.66 -13.93
CA GLU A 43 55.75 -27.70 -13.00
C GLU A 43 55.61 -27.35 -11.50
N SER A 44 55.22 -28.26 -10.58
CA SER A 44 54.45 -29.52 -10.63
C SER A 44 54.21 -30.00 -9.18
N VAL A 45 53.21 -30.87 -8.94
CA VAL A 45 53.18 -31.99 -7.96
C VAL A 45 51.72 -32.46 -7.80
N THR A 46 51.52 -33.78 -7.73
CA THR A 46 50.22 -34.46 -7.57
C THR A 46 50.32 -35.56 -6.50
N LEU A 47 49.25 -36.37 -6.33
CA LEU A 47 49.07 -37.51 -5.40
C LEU A 47 48.52 -37.12 -4.01
N SER A 48 47.61 -37.89 -3.36
CA SER A 48 46.89 -39.13 -3.76
C SER A 48 45.59 -39.34 -2.95
N THR A 49 44.73 -40.29 -3.36
CA THR A 49 43.33 -40.47 -2.89
C THR A 49 43.07 -41.81 -2.11
N PRO A 50 41.88 -42.50 -2.11
CA PRO A 50 41.18 -42.97 -0.87
C PRO A 50 40.97 -44.52 -0.88
N PRO A 51 39.92 -45.20 -0.31
CA PRO A 51 38.83 -44.84 0.64
C PRO A 51 38.59 -45.88 1.79
N VAL A 52 37.53 -45.72 2.62
CA VAL A 52 36.69 -46.76 3.31
C VAL A 52 35.58 -46.03 4.13
N LYS A 53 34.26 -46.17 3.86
CA LYS A 53 33.27 -47.20 4.31
C LYS A 53 33.12 -47.35 5.85
N ALA A 54 31.94 -47.44 6.51
CA ALA A 54 30.51 -47.35 6.13
C ALA A 54 29.62 -47.27 7.43
N GLU A 55 28.28 -47.47 7.54
CA GLU A 55 27.20 -47.90 6.61
C GLU A 55 25.79 -47.26 6.95
N VAL A 56 24.94 -47.78 7.88
CA VAL A 56 23.48 -47.44 8.04
C VAL A 56 22.91 -47.62 9.48
N ALA A 57 21.96 -46.77 9.96
CA ALA A 57 20.75 -47.14 10.77
C ALA A 57 19.88 -45.95 11.32
N ALA A 58 18.57 -46.19 11.52
CA ALA A 58 17.53 -45.38 12.23
C ALA A 58 16.24 -46.26 12.39
N PRO A 59 15.10 -45.86 13.04
CA PRO A 59 14.78 -44.76 13.98
C PRO A 59 14.06 -45.25 15.29
N ALA A 60 13.60 -44.35 16.19
CA ALA A 60 12.52 -44.61 17.18
C ALA A 60 11.92 -43.31 17.82
N GLN A 61 10.74 -43.44 18.44
CA GLN A 61 9.99 -42.45 19.27
C GLN A 61 10.36 -42.62 20.78
N THR A 62 9.86 -41.89 21.80
CA THR A 62 8.86 -40.79 21.91
C THR A 62 9.48 -39.63 22.77
N GLU A 63 8.96 -38.95 23.82
CA GLU A 63 7.68 -38.85 24.58
C GLU A 63 7.57 -37.43 25.25
N ALA A 64 6.53 -37.13 26.05
CA ALA A 64 6.36 -35.83 26.74
C ALA A 64 5.92 -35.92 28.23
N PRO A 65 6.42 -35.06 29.14
CA PRO A 65 5.97 -34.99 30.54
C PRO A 65 5.08 -33.76 30.88
N PRO A 66 4.32 -33.77 32.00
CA PRO A 66 3.15 -32.90 32.21
C PRO A 66 3.32 -31.76 33.23
N ALA A 67 2.26 -30.96 33.43
CA ALA A 67 2.18 -29.87 34.41
C ALA A 67 1.19 -30.15 35.56
N THR A 68 1.49 -29.71 36.80
CA THR A 68 0.45 -29.51 37.83
C THR A 68 0.77 -28.49 38.92
N LYS A 69 -0.14 -27.53 39.09
CA LYS A 69 -0.64 -26.89 40.33
C LYS A 69 0.27 -26.05 41.25
N VAL A 70 -0.44 -25.34 42.14
CA VAL A 70 -0.05 -24.22 43.00
C VAL A 70 -0.45 -24.54 44.44
N GLU A 71 0.29 -24.02 45.42
CA GLU A 71 -0.22 -23.86 46.78
C GLU A 71 0.31 -22.54 47.41
N THR A 72 -0.45 -21.97 48.34
CA THR A 72 -0.25 -20.59 48.84
C THR A 72 -0.16 -20.53 50.36
N THR A 73 0.78 -19.75 50.88
CA THR A 73 0.74 -19.28 52.27
C THR A 73 1.33 -17.87 52.37
N ALA A 74 0.81 -17.07 53.30
CA ALA A 74 1.23 -15.68 53.55
C ALA A 74 1.51 -15.47 55.05
N VAL A 75 1.96 -14.24 55.39
CA VAL A 75 1.83 -13.49 56.67
C VAL A 75 3.16 -12.89 57.15
N ARG A 76 3.24 -11.54 57.09
CA ARG A 76 3.81 -10.55 58.05
C ARG A 76 5.24 -10.74 58.61
N ASP A 77 5.91 -9.73 59.16
CA ASP A 77 5.89 -8.25 59.10
C ASP A 77 7.03 -7.76 60.03
N THR A 78 7.79 -6.73 59.65
CA THR A 78 8.56 -5.81 60.51
C THR A 78 9.45 -4.93 59.63
N GLY A 79 9.34 -3.60 59.75
CA GLY A 79 10.07 -2.65 58.92
C GLY A 79 11.31 -2.03 59.58
N ALA A 80 12.31 -1.70 58.75
CA ALA A 80 13.27 -0.64 58.97
C ALA A 80 13.88 -0.25 57.61
N GLU A 81 13.88 1.03 57.26
CA GLU A 81 14.62 1.52 56.07
C GLU A 81 16.14 1.45 56.34
N PRO A 82 16.95 1.20 55.31
CA PRO A 82 17.64 2.34 54.73
C PRO A 82 17.78 2.33 53.19
N ILE A 83 17.87 3.55 52.67
CA ILE A 83 18.51 4.01 51.42
C ILE A 83 19.30 2.93 50.65
N VAL A 84 18.92 2.67 49.39
CA VAL A 84 19.70 1.90 48.40
C VAL A 84 19.85 2.71 47.11
N VAL A 85 20.99 2.51 46.42
CA VAL A 85 21.41 3.19 45.20
C VAL A 85 20.57 2.75 43.99
N LEU A 86 20.40 3.65 43.00
CA LEU A 86 19.76 3.36 41.72
C LEU A 86 20.64 2.47 40.84
N ASP A 87 20.05 1.40 40.29
CA ASP A 87 20.56 0.64 39.13
C ASP A 87 19.36 0.36 38.19
N PRO A 88 19.57 0.25 36.86
CA PRO A 88 18.47 0.34 35.89
C PRO A 88 17.67 -0.97 35.76
N ALA A 89 16.42 -0.97 36.25
CA ALA A 89 15.54 -2.12 36.18
C ALA A 89 14.87 -2.30 34.81
N THR A 90 15.13 -3.43 34.15
CA THR A 90 14.41 -3.89 32.95
C THR A 90 12.92 -4.11 33.26
N PRO A 91 11.97 -3.54 32.49
CA PRO A 91 10.54 -3.74 32.72
C PRO A 91 10.09 -5.13 32.23
N SER A 92 10.16 -6.13 33.13
CA SER A 92 9.60 -7.47 32.92
C SER A 92 8.39 -7.72 33.84
N ALA A 93 7.26 -7.09 33.51
CA ALA A 93 5.97 -7.45 34.06
C ALA A 93 4.88 -7.30 32.99
N LYS A 94 3.89 -8.20 33.01
CA LYS A 94 2.66 -8.00 32.24
C LYS A 94 1.88 -6.86 32.89
N ALA A 95 1.51 -5.84 32.13
CA ALA A 95 0.37 -5.02 32.54
C ALA A 95 -0.89 -5.90 32.41
N GLU A 96 -1.53 -6.19 33.54
CA GLU A 96 -2.89 -6.72 33.51
C GLU A 96 -3.81 -5.61 32.98
N TYR A 97 -4.70 -5.94 32.04
CA TYR A 97 -5.67 -4.98 31.53
C TYR A 97 -6.60 -4.55 32.66
N SER A 98 -6.52 -3.29 33.08
CA SER A 98 -7.49 -2.71 34.02
C SER A 98 -8.81 -2.49 33.30
N SER A 99 -9.67 -3.50 33.31
CA SER A 99 -11.06 -3.46 32.83
C SER A 99 -11.98 -2.63 33.73
N GLU A 100 -11.44 -1.79 34.61
CA GLU A 100 -12.19 -1.02 35.60
C GLU A 100 -12.50 0.41 35.14
N ILE A 101 -11.80 0.92 34.12
CA ILE A 101 -12.13 2.21 33.47
C ILE A 101 -13.42 2.08 32.64
N ASP A 102 -13.58 0.99 31.90
CA ASP A 102 -14.83 0.64 31.18
C ASP A 102 -16.03 0.46 32.16
N GLY A 103 -15.74 0.08 33.41
CA GLY A 103 -16.73 -0.11 34.46
C GLY A 103 -17.28 1.16 35.10
N PHE A 104 -16.72 2.34 34.80
CA PHE A 104 -17.12 3.60 35.45
C PHE A 104 -18.02 4.52 34.59
N LEU A 105 -18.03 4.34 33.27
CA LEU A 105 -18.92 5.07 32.34
C LEU A 105 -20.26 4.36 32.10
N THR A 106 -20.42 3.11 32.54
CA THR A 106 -21.58 2.25 32.28
C THR A 106 -22.73 2.40 33.29
N LYS A 107 -22.85 3.56 33.97
CA LYS A 107 -23.98 3.87 34.87
C LYS A 107 -24.69 5.16 34.49
N PHE A 108 -26.03 5.08 34.47
CA PHE A 108 -26.99 6.14 34.11
C PHE A 108 -27.28 6.38 32.62
N LEU A 109 -27.44 5.29 31.86
CA LEU A 109 -28.52 5.21 30.88
C LEU A 109 -29.45 4.02 31.24
N PRO A 110 -30.77 4.09 30.99
CA PRO A 110 -31.72 3.04 31.35
C PRO A 110 -31.66 1.85 30.39
N ASP A 111 -32.10 0.67 30.86
CA ASP A 111 -32.22 -0.55 30.06
C ASP A 111 -33.03 -0.30 28.78
N SER A 112 -32.37 -0.40 27.63
CA SER A 112 -32.95 -0.21 26.30
C SER A 112 -32.72 -1.43 25.42
N ALA A 113 -33.55 -1.58 24.38
CA ALA A 113 -33.61 -2.78 23.55
C ALA A 113 -32.25 -3.14 22.91
N PRO A 114 -31.96 -4.43 22.63
CA PRO A 114 -30.70 -4.86 22.04
C PRO A 114 -30.36 -4.04 20.79
N SER A 115 -29.20 -3.38 20.80
CA SER A 115 -28.84 -2.43 19.76
C SER A 115 -28.79 -3.12 18.39
N LYS A 116 -29.53 -2.54 17.44
CA LYS A 116 -29.72 -3.09 16.10
C LYS A 116 -28.38 -3.32 15.42
N ASN A 117 -28.04 -4.57 15.11
CA ASN A 117 -26.80 -4.86 14.39
C ASN A 117 -27.01 -4.61 12.89
N VAL A 118 -26.24 -3.69 12.31
CA VAL A 118 -26.27 -3.33 10.88
C VAL A 118 -25.14 -3.98 10.07
N GLY A 119 -24.26 -4.75 10.73
CA GLY A 119 -23.14 -5.45 10.11
C GLY A 119 -22.00 -4.53 9.67
N THR A 120 -21.23 -4.98 8.70
CA THR A 120 -20.20 -4.16 8.04
C THR A 120 -20.84 -3.28 6.96
N ILE A 121 -20.58 -1.98 7.01
CA ILE A 121 -21.17 -0.96 6.14
C ILE A 121 -20.11 -0.12 5.41
N THR A 122 -20.44 0.34 4.20
CA THR A 122 -19.56 1.19 3.35
C THR A 122 -20.26 2.48 2.93
N GLN A 123 -19.50 3.49 2.51
CA GLN A 123 -20.06 4.82 2.16
C GLN A 123 -21.11 4.77 1.03
N ASN A 124 -21.04 3.77 0.15
CA ASN A 124 -21.94 3.63 -1.01
C ASN A 124 -23.39 3.33 -0.59
N GLN A 125 -23.60 2.80 0.62
CA GLN A 125 -24.92 2.44 1.14
C GLN A 125 -25.74 3.65 1.62
N PHE A 126 -25.15 4.85 1.69
CA PHE A 126 -25.79 6.06 2.23
C PHE A 126 -26.08 7.09 1.12
N ASN A 127 -26.79 8.17 1.47
CA ASN A 127 -26.99 9.33 0.61
C ASN A 127 -26.55 10.60 1.36
N PHE A 128 -25.26 10.92 1.23
CA PHE A 128 -24.66 12.11 1.83
C PHE A 128 -25.14 13.44 1.22
N ASP A 129 -25.83 13.45 0.06
CA ASP A 129 -26.43 14.67 -0.49
C ASP A 129 -27.71 15.08 0.26
N LYS A 130 -28.21 14.22 1.16
CA LYS A 130 -29.22 14.53 2.16
C LYS A 130 -28.65 14.75 3.57
N GLY A 131 -27.37 14.45 3.78
CA GLY A 131 -26.73 14.51 5.08
C GLY A 131 -26.75 15.93 5.67
N THR A 132 -26.83 16.03 6.99
CA THR A 132 -26.79 17.28 7.73
C THR A 132 -25.53 18.07 7.40
N GLU A 133 -25.67 19.32 6.94
CA GLU A 133 -24.53 20.20 6.66
C GLU A 133 -23.87 20.68 7.96
N VAL A 134 -22.61 20.31 8.15
CA VAL A 134 -21.83 20.60 9.37
C VAL A 134 -20.45 21.17 9.06
N VAL A 135 -19.88 21.89 10.02
CA VAL A 135 -18.52 22.45 9.98
C VAL A 135 -17.81 22.01 11.27
N SER A 136 -16.49 21.75 11.21
CA SER A 136 -15.74 21.41 12.42
C SER A 136 -15.48 22.68 13.25
N SER A 137 -16.14 22.76 14.41
CA SER A 137 -16.02 23.84 15.41
C SER A 137 -14.71 23.80 16.18
N ALA A 138 -14.04 22.64 16.24
CA ALA A 138 -12.83 22.43 17.02
C ALA A 138 -11.70 23.42 16.66
N GLN A 139 -11.33 24.25 17.63
CA GLN A 139 -10.15 25.11 17.60
C GLN A 139 -8.87 24.26 17.42
N LYS A 140 -7.87 24.79 16.71
CA LYS A 140 -6.62 24.11 16.36
C LYS A 140 -5.45 25.07 16.52
N PHE A 141 -4.30 24.60 16.98
CA PHE A 141 -3.07 25.39 17.05
C PHE A 141 -2.10 24.94 15.98
N ILE A 142 -1.69 25.87 15.11
CA ILE A 142 -0.84 25.58 13.96
C ILE A 142 0.59 26.01 14.27
N ILE A 143 1.57 25.12 14.08
CA ILE A 143 3.00 25.40 14.22
C ILE A 143 3.71 25.12 12.88
N PRO A 144 4.11 26.16 12.13
CA PRO A 144 4.95 25.99 10.95
C PRO A 144 6.31 25.37 11.28
N VAL A 145 6.72 24.36 10.50
CA VAL A 145 7.99 23.66 10.67
C VAL A 145 9.12 24.49 10.04
N PRO A 146 10.16 24.89 10.81
CA PRO A 146 11.30 25.61 10.28
C PRO A 146 12.16 24.76 9.33
N THR A 147 12.90 25.43 8.45
CA THR A 147 14.06 24.80 7.79
C THR A 147 15.22 24.79 8.78
N PHE A 148 15.36 23.70 9.55
CA PHE A 148 16.34 23.56 10.62
C PHE A 148 17.79 23.63 10.10
N SER A 149 18.40 24.80 10.20
CA SER A 149 19.75 25.07 9.66
C SER A 149 20.86 24.29 10.36
N GLU A 150 20.74 24.07 11.68
CA GLU A 150 21.78 23.49 12.53
C GLU A 150 22.02 21.98 12.28
N THR A 151 21.00 21.26 11.81
CA THR A 151 21.02 19.80 11.60
C THR A 151 21.00 19.40 10.13
N GLY A 152 21.16 20.35 9.22
CA GLY A 152 21.08 20.13 7.78
C GLY A 152 19.66 19.78 7.30
N GLY A 153 18.63 20.39 7.92
CA GLY A 153 17.22 20.17 7.59
C GLY A 153 16.44 19.32 8.59
N GLY A 154 17.01 18.92 9.73
CA GLY A 154 16.29 18.17 10.78
C GLY A 154 16.80 16.75 11.01
N GLU A 155 15.90 15.91 11.50
CA GLU A 155 16.11 14.45 11.65
C GLU A 155 15.57 13.67 10.44
N GLU A 156 15.99 12.41 10.31
CA GLU A 156 15.52 11.49 9.27
C GLU A 156 14.02 11.17 9.47
N LEU A 157 13.26 11.11 8.38
CA LEU A 157 11.80 10.96 8.41
C LEU A 157 11.37 9.48 8.54
N VAL A 158 11.95 8.79 9.51
CA VAL A 158 11.81 7.34 9.76
C VAL A 158 11.21 7.08 11.15
N TYR A 159 10.65 5.89 11.35
CA TYR A 159 10.23 5.44 12.68
C TYR A 159 11.46 5.35 13.61
N PRO A 160 11.37 5.81 14.88
CA PRO A 160 12.49 5.74 15.82
C PRO A 160 12.83 4.30 16.21
N GLU A 161 14.03 4.11 16.76
CA GLU A 161 14.51 2.79 17.18
C GLU A 161 13.55 2.13 18.19
N GLY A 162 13.26 0.84 17.99
CA GLY A 162 12.34 0.07 18.84
C GLY A 162 10.85 0.32 18.60
N ALA A 163 10.47 1.26 17.71
CA ALA A 163 9.08 1.48 17.32
C ALA A 163 8.45 0.21 16.72
N LYS A 164 7.16 0.01 16.97
CA LYS A 164 6.40 -1.17 16.51
C LYS A 164 5.16 -0.77 15.73
N ASN A 165 4.76 -1.59 14.76
CA ASN A 165 3.44 -1.48 14.13
C ASN A 165 2.35 -2.11 15.02
N GLY A 166 1.08 -2.04 14.59
CA GLY A 166 -0.07 -2.64 15.29
C GLY A 166 -0.03 -4.17 15.43
N GLU A 167 0.88 -4.86 14.71
CA GLU A 167 1.13 -6.30 14.82
C GLU A 167 2.25 -6.62 15.84
N GLY A 168 2.87 -5.60 16.45
CA GLY A 168 4.01 -5.72 17.36
C GLY A 168 5.37 -5.92 16.67
N LYS A 169 5.41 -5.91 15.33
CA LYS A 169 6.65 -6.02 14.53
C LYS A 169 7.47 -4.73 14.63
N ASN A 170 8.77 -4.85 14.83
CA ASN A 170 9.69 -3.70 14.83
C ASN A 170 9.72 -3.03 13.44
N VAL A 171 9.54 -1.71 13.42
CA VAL A 171 9.58 -0.85 12.22
C VAL A 171 10.61 0.27 12.30
N GLY A 172 11.41 0.33 13.37
CA GLY A 172 12.45 1.35 13.53
C GLY A 172 13.41 1.42 12.33
N GLY A 173 13.70 2.63 11.87
CA GLY A 173 14.49 2.90 10.67
C GLY A 173 13.73 2.81 9.34
N GLN A 174 12.48 2.34 9.31
CA GLN A 174 11.64 2.36 8.10
C GLN A 174 11.06 3.77 7.88
N PRO A 175 10.86 4.24 6.63
CA PRO A 175 10.24 5.54 6.36
C PRO A 175 8.84 5.67 6.96
N ILE A 176 8.53 6.83 7.54
CA ILE A 176 7.15 7.18 7.91
C ILE A 176 6.40 7.58 6.65
N THR A 177 5.18 7.06 6.51
CA THR A 177 4.37 7.18 5.29
C THR A 177 3.14 8.07 5.48
N ASP A 178 2.59 8.54 4.36
CA ASP A 178 1.26 9.15 4.29
C ASP A 178 0.16 8.08 4.38
N TRP A 179 -1.10 8.54 4.45
CA TRP A 179 -2.28 7.66 4.50
C TRP A 179 -2.48 6.76 3.26
N LYS A 180 -1.70 6.95 2.19
CA LYS A 180 -1.67 6.08 1.00
C LYS A 180 -0.47 5.12 0.99
N GLY A 181 0.41 5.19 1.99
CA GLY A 181 1.63 4.37 2.08
C GLY A 181 2.86 4.95 1.38
N ASN A 182 2.82 6.20 0.89
CA ASN A 182 4.00 6.84 0.29
C ASN A 182 4.89 7.45 1.40
N PRO A 183 6.23 7.32 1.34
CA PRO A 183 7.12 8.03 2.27
C PRO A 183 6.86 9.55 2.31
N ILE A 184 6.86 10.14 3.51
CA ILE A 184 6.64 11.58 3.72
C ILE A 184 7.78 12.43 3.11
N GLY A 185 8.97 11.86 2.98
CA GLY A 185 10.08 12.46 2.24
C GLY A 185 10.89 11.43 1.47
N GLY A 186 11.58 11.89 0.43
CA GLY A 186 12.52 11.10 -0.37
C GLY A 186 13.87 10.88 0.33
N PRO A 187 14.77 10.08 -0.27
CA PRO A 187 16.10 9.80 0.30
C PRO A 187 16.90 11.08 0.60
N GLY A 188 17.21 11.31 1.87
CA GLY A 188 17.92 12.51 2.35
C GLY A 188 17.06 13.76 2.55
N GLU A 189 15.74 13.70 2.36
CA GLU A 189 14.83 14.74 2.88
C GLU A 189 14.65 14.57 4.39
N LYS A 190 14.67 15.69 5.12
CA LYS A 190 14.67 15.74 6.58
C LYS A 190 13.56 16.63 7.14
N GLY A 191 13.33 16.52 8.44
CA GLY A 191 12.48 17.45 9.17
C GLY A 191 12.27 17.09 10.62
N VAL A 192 11.03 16.80 10.98
CA VAL A 192 10.64 16.44 12.36
C VAL A 192 9.75 15.21 12.38
N VAL A 193 10.06 14.29 13.29
CA VAL A 193 9.27 13.12 13.66
C VAL A 193 8.72 13.34 15.07
N PHE A 194 7.41 13.16 15.22
CA PHE A 194 6.67 13.36 16.47
C PHE A 194 5.65 12.24 16.68
N TYR A 195 5.12 12.13 17.89
CA TYR A 195 4.12 11.13 18.25
C TYR A 195 2.76 11.81 18.43
N ASN A 196 1.71 11.22 17.84
CA ASN A 196 0.33 11.55 18.15
C ASN A 196 -0.10 10.65 19.31
N HIS A 197 -0.32 11.25 20.49
CA HIS A 197 -0.61 10.52 21.72
C HIS A 197 -2.07 10.07 21.79
N LYS A 198 -2.95 10.57 20.92
CA LYS A 198 -4.35 10.12 20.81
C LYS A 198 -4.49 8.93 19.85
N ASP A 199 -3.87 9.02 18.68
CA ASP A 199 -3.89 7.98 17.64
C ASP A 199 -2.74 6.97 17.81
N GLN A 200 -1.97 7.08 18.91
CA GLN A 200 -0.86 6.21 19.32
C GLN A 200 0.15 5.88 18.19
N SER A 201 0.45 6.88 17.34
CA SER A 201 1.20 6.70 16.09
C SER A 201 2.26 7.77 15.86
N TYR A 202 3.38 7.39 15.26
CA TYR A 202 4.39 8.34 14.79
C TYR A 202 3.96 8.99 13.49
N GLN A 203 4.18 10.31 13.40
CA GLN A 203 3.99 11.11 12.21
C GLN A 203 5.23 11.95 11.92
N ALA A 204 5.35 12.42 10.68
CA ALA A 204 6.53 13.13 10.19
C ALA A 204 6.15 14.37 9.37
N VAL A 205 7.00 15.39 9.37
CA VAL A 205 6.85 16.58 8.52
C VAL A 205 8.20 16.99 7.95
N LYS A 206 8.24 17.35 6.67
CA LYS A 206 9.43 17.90 6.01
C LYS A 206 9.71 19.33 6.50
N ALA A 207 11.00 19.66 6.65
CA ALA A 207 11.49 21.00 6.98
C ALA A 207 11.72 21.89 5.74
N ASP A 208 10.92 21.70 4.69
CA ASP A 208 10.98 22.46 3.44
C ASP A 208 10.35 23.86 3.52
N GLY A 209 9.93 24.28 4.72
CA GLY A 209 9.27 25.57 4.99
C GLY A 209 7.78 25.62 4.61
N ASN A 210 7.24 24.56 3.98
CA ASN A 210 5.83 24.40 3.66
C ASN A 210 5.09 23.51 4.68
N GLY A 211 5.80 22.63 5.38
CA GLY A 211 5.24 21.77 6.42
C GLY A 211 4.70 22.53 7.66
N VAL A 212 3.63 21.99 8.26
CA VAL A 212 3.10 22.40 9.57
C VAL A 212 2.78 21.19 10.45
N VAL A 213 2.83 21.36 11.77
CA VAL A 213 2.14 20.48 12.73
C VAL A 213 0.86 21.17 13.17
N ILE A 214 -0.24 20.42 13.22
CA ILE A 214 -1.56 20.85 13.66
C ILE A 214 -1.89 20.15 14.96
N LEU A 215 -2.03 20.91 16.03
CA LEU A 215 -2.59 20.45 17.29
C LEU A 215 -4.10 20.69 17.26
N ASN A 216 -4.89 19.72 17.69
CA ASN A 216 -6.34 19.73 17.55
C ASN A 216 -7.04 19.88 18.91
N GLN A 217 -8.25 20.46 18.89
CA GLN A 217 -9.07 20.71 20.08
C GLN A 217 -8.37 21.57 21.15
N VAL A 218 -7.59 22.56 20.70
CA VAL A 218 -6.81 23.44 21.58
C VAL A 218 -7.65 24.62 22.01
N THR A 219 -7.92 24.74 23.31
CA THR A 219 -8.65 25.89 23.88
C THR A 219 -7.84 27.19 23.81
N ASP A 220 -8.53 28.33 23.91
CA ASP A 220 -7.90 29.67 23.95
C ASP A 220 -6.81 29.81 25.03
N GLU A 221 -6.96 29.17 26.20
CA GLU A 221 -5.93 29.19 27.27
C GLU A 221 -4.71 28.34 26.90
N GLN A 222 -4.91 27.13 26.36
CA GLN A 222 -3.82 26.27 25.90
C GLN A 222 -3.08 26.92 24.72
N GLY A 223 -3.81 27.50 23.77
CA GLY A 223 -3.25 28.23 22.63
C GLY A 223 -2.42 29.44 23.06
N LYS A 224 -2.87 30.19 24.08
CA LYS A 224 -2.06 31.25 24.66
C LYS A 224 -0.77 30.70 25.30
N LYS A 225 -0.86 29.63 26.11
CA LYS A 225 0.34 29.02 26.73
C LYS A 225 1.33 28.49 25.68
N LEU A 226 0.84 28.02 24.53
CA LEU A 226 1.69 27.64 23.39
C LEU A 226 2.37 28.84 22.73
N LEU A 227 1.66 29.97 22.53
CA LEU A 227 2.27 31.23 22.06
C LEU A 227 3.33 31.76 23.04
N ASP A 228 3.06 31.70 24.35
CA ASP A 228 4.00 32.14 25.39
C ASP A 228 5.23 31.20 25.49
N LYS A 229 5.06 29.89 25.21
CA LYS A 229 6.13 28.87 25.16
C LYS A 229 7.03 28.97 23.92
N ILE A 230 6.43 29.21 22.74
CA ILE A 230 7.12 29.21 21.44
C ILE A 230 7.64 30.60 21.07
N GLY A 231 6.99 31.66 21.57
CA GLY A 231 7.23 33.03 21.16
C GLY A 231 6.53 33.41 19.85
N LYS A 232 6.81 34.61 19.35
CA LYS A 232 6.09 35.21 18.21
C LYS A 232 6.52 34.70 16.84
N ASP A 233 7.68 34.06 16.73
CA ASP A 233 8.25 33.64 15.45
C ASP A 233 8.78 32.20 15.51
N PRO A 234 7.96 31.20 15.12
CA PRO A 234 8.37 29.80 15.17
C PRO A 234 9.48 29.50 14.16
N SER A 235 9.72 30.33 13.14
CA SER A 235 10.71 30.06 12.07
C SER A 235 12.17 30.05 12.56
N LYS A 236 12.40 30.46 13.81
CA LYS A 236 13.73 30.48 14.46
C LYS A 236 13.99 29.31 15.40
N LEU A 237 13.03 28.41 15.63
CA LEU A 237 13.21 27.28 16.55
C LEU A 237 14.25 26.29 16.00
N SER A 238 15.19 25.88 16.86
CA SER A 238 15.96 24.65 16.65
C SER A 238 15.02 23.42 16.66
N LEU A 239 15.50 22.29 16.15
CA LEU A 239 14.73 21.03 16.20
C LEU A 239 14.41 20.62 17.66
N GLN A 240 15.33 20.90 18.59
CA GLN A 240 15.13 20.59 20.01
C GLN A 240 14.06 21.48 20.65
N GLU A 241 14.05 22.79 20.36
CA GLU A 241 13.00 23.69 20.86
C GLU A 241 11.64 23.37 20.24
N PHE A 242 11.61 23.01 18.95
CA PHE A 242 10.38 22.59 18.27
C PHE A 242 9.78 21.33 18.91
N LYS A 243 10.57 20.27 19.09
CA LYS A 243 10.12 19.04 19.77
C LYS A 243 9.77 19.29 21.24
N GLY A 244 10.51 20.17 21.92
CA GLY A 244 10.21 20.64 23.28
C GLY A 244 8.96 21.51 23.42
N ALA A 245 8.42 22.05 22.32
CA ALA A 245 7.11 22.71 22.29
C ALA A 245 5.96 21.70 22.09
N LEU A 246 6.18 20.64 21.30
CA LEU A 246 5.22 19.53 21.16
C LEU A 246 5.11 18.74 22.48
N GLU A 247 6.24 18.43 23.12
CA GLU A 247 6.30 17.77 24.43
C GLU A 247 5.56 18.59 25.49
N TYR A 248 5.78 19.91 25.53
CA TYR A 248 5.04 20.81 26.41
C TYR A 248 3.52 20.79 26.15
N ALA A 249 3.11 20.73 24.88
CA ALA A 249 1.71 20.64 24.52
C ALA A 249 1.06 19.35 25.03
N HIS A 250 1.73 18.21 24.91
CA HIS A 250 1.20 16.95 25.45
C HIS A 250 1.23 16.94 26.99
N SER A 251 2.41 17.07 27.58
CA SER A 251 2.66 16.69 28.98
C SER A 251 2.25 17.76 30.00
N GLU A 252 2.24 19.05 29.63
CA GLU A 252 1.83 20.16 30.52
C GLU A 252 0.44 20.71 30.18
N LEU A 253 -0.05 20.54 28.93
CA LEU A 253 -1.34 21.08 28.48
C LEU A 253 -2.39 20.02 28.13
N GLY A 254 -2.04 18.72 28.10
CA GLY A 254 -2.95 17.63 27.74
C GLY A 254 -3.28 17.50 26.24
N VAL A 255 -2.62 18.28 25.38
CA VAL A 255 -2.91 18.36 23.93
C VAL A 255 -2.14 17.28 23.17
N GLY A 256 -2.65 16.05 23.20
CA GLY A 256 -2.06 14.88 22.54
C GLY A 256 -2.53 14.59 21.10
N ASP A 257 -3.59 15.26 20.63
CA ASP A 257 -4.18 15.12 19.29
C ASP A 257 -3.40 15.99 18.30
N MET A 258 -2.48 15.38 17.54
CA MET A 258 -1.50 16.08 16.69
C MET A 258 -1.36 15.43 15.31
N TYR A 259 -1.39 16.21 14.22
CA TYR A 259 -1.17 15.66 12.88
C TYR A 259 -0.41 16.59 11.93
N ASN A 260 0.21 16.00 10.91
CA ASN A 260 0.99 16.73 9.90
C ASN A 260 0.09 17.42 8.85
N SER A 261 0.58 18.50 8.26
CA SER A 261 -0.07 19.14 7.12
C SER A 261 0.85 20.09 6.35
N ASP A 262 0.29 20.79 5.37
CA ASP A 262 0.97 21.79 4.53
C ASP A 262 0.32 23.20 4.67
N ARG A 263 1.09 24.25 4.37
CA ARG A 263 0.64 25.65 4.50
C ARG A 263 -0.46 26.04 3.51
N ASP A 264 -0.55 25.38 2.36
CA ASP A 264 -1.62 25.60 1.38
C ASP A 264 -2.96 25.01 1.85
N PHE A 265 -2.95 23.88 2.56
CA PHE A 265 -4.12 23.35 3.26
C PHE A 265 -4.62 24.32 4.33
N ILE A 266 -3.76 24.85 5.20
CA ILE A 266 -4.17 25.88 6.18
C ILE A 266 -4.79 27.09 5.47
N LYS A 267 -4.12 27.62 4.46
CA LYS A 267 -4.53 28.80 3.68
C LYS A 267 -5.85 28.61 2.89
N SER A 268 -6.21 27.38 2.55
CA SER A 268 -7.41 27.05 1.76
C SER A 268 -8.56 26.45 2.57
N LYS A 269 -8.32 26.01 3.81
CA LYS A 269 -9.28 25.27 4.65
C LYS A 269 -9.39 25.76 6.09
N MET A 270 -8.65 26.78 6.50
CA MET A 270 -8.71 27.34 7.86
C MET A 270 -8.67 28.86 7.88
N ASN A 271 -9.35 29.43 8.87
CA ASN A 271 -9.27 30.85 9.22
C ASN A 271 -8.53 30.99 10.54
N ALA A 272 -7.60 31.95 10.63
CA ALA A 272 -7.03 32.36 11.91
C ALA A 272 -8.14 32.94 12.80
N MET A 273 -8.02 32.77 14.12
CA MET A 273 -8.93 33.37 15.08
C MET A 273 -8.50 34.82 15.41
N GLU A 274 -9.45 35.68 15.76
CA GLU A 274 -9.20 37.11 16.02
C GLU A 274 -8.22 37.35 17.18
N ASN A 275 -8.16 36.43 18.14
CA ASN A 275 -7.21 36.44 19.25
C ASN A 275 -5.82 35.85 18.90
N SER A 276 -5.60 35.47 17.64
CA SER A 276 -4.36 34.83 17.15
C SER A 276 -3.46 35.74 16.31
N GLU A 277 -3.49 37.06 16.53
CA GLU A 277 -2.58 38.00 15.85
C GLU A 277 -1.12 37.84 16.31
N THR A 278 -0.44 36.85 15.72
CA THR A 278 1.00 36.59 15.90
C THR A 278 1.88 37.47 14.99
N GLY A 279 1.32 37.92 13.87
CA GLY A 279 2.05 38.56 12.77
C GLY A 279 2.70 37.57 11.80
N VAL A 280 2.59 36.24 12.04
CA VAL A 280 3.22 35.20 11.21
C VAL A 280 2.15 34.39 10.45
N PRO A 281 2.26 34.25 9.12
CA PRO A 281 1.32 33.44 8.33
C PRO A 281 1.25 31.98 8.78
N GLN A 282 0.01 31.50 8.99
CA GLN A 282 -0.33 30.14 9.38
C GLN A 282 0.25 29.69 10.74
N TYR A 283 0.34 30.60 11.72
CA TYR A 283 0.81 30.32 13.08
C TYR A 283 -0.18 30.77 14.15
N GLY A 284 -0.45 29.92 15.15
CA GLY A 284 -1.35 30.19 16.27
C GLY A 284 -2.74 29.52 16.16
N LEU A 285 -3.73 30.03 16.88
CA LEU A 285 -5.10 29.52 16.91
C LEU A 285 -5.84 29.76 15.59
N HIS A 286 -6.35 28.67 15.02
CA HIS A 286 -7.14 28.62 13.80
C HIS A 286 -8.39 27.75 14.00
N ARG A 287 -9.43 28.03 13.22
CA ARG A 287 -10.62 27.15 13.08
C ARG A 287 -10.73 26.70 11.62
N ARG A 288 -11.50 25.64 11.34
CA ARG A 288 -11.84 25.31 9.94
C ARG A 288 -12.55 26.50 9.29
N ASP A 289 -12.37 26.62 7.99
CA ASP A 289 -13.14 27.56 7.19
C ASP A 289 -14.63 27.16 7.22
N ASP A 290 -15.53 28.11 7.45
CA ASP A 290 -16.98 27.88 7.44
C ASP A 290 -17.48 27.41 6.04
N ARG A 291 -16.63 27.55 5.00
CA ARG A 291 -16.81 27.02 3.65
C ARG A 291 -16.40 25.54 3.49
N ASP A 292 -15.70 24.94 4.46
CA ASP A 292 -15.30 23.52 4.43
C ASP A 292 -16.41 22.58 4.90
N VAL A 293 -17.61 22.80 4.35
CA VAL A 293 -18.85 22.11 4.76
C VAL A 293 -18.75 20.61 4.48
N CYS A 294 -18.94 19.83 5.54
CA CYS A 294 -19.06 18.39 5.48
C CYS A 294 -20.54 17.98 5.52
N HIS A 295 -20.88 16.80 5.03
CA HIS A 295 -22.22 16.22 5.13
C HIS A 295 -22.20 15.01 6.05
N ALA A 296 -22.99 15.06 7.12
CA ALA A 296 -23.06 14.04 8.15
C ALA A 296 -24.34 13.21 8.04
N VAL A 297 -24.22 11.90 8.23
CA VAL A 297 -25.34 10.95 8.30
C VAL A 297 -25.21 10.18 9.60
N TYR A 298 -26.28 10.13 10.39
CA TYR A 298 -26.33 9.30 11.59
C TYR A 298 -26.81 7.89 11.26
N VAL A 299 -26.20 6.89 11.89
CA VAL A 299 -26.52 5.47 11.74
C VAL A 299 -26.79 4.91 13.12
N GLU A 300 -27.99 4.35 13.33
CA GLU A 300 -28.39 3.77 14.62
C GLU A 300 -27.86 2.34 14.79
N GLY A 301 -27.64 1.95 16.05
CA GLY A 301 -27.28 0.57 16.42
C GLY A 301 -25.78 0.30 16.45
N GLN A 302 -25.37 -0.92 16.09
CA GLN A 302 -24.00 -1.41 16.19
C GLN A 302 -23.51 -2.03 14.88
N GLY A 303 -22.22 -1.95 14.59
CA GLY A 303 -21.64 -2.47 13.35
C GLY A 303 -20.17 -2.06 13.14
N GLU A 304 -19.73 -2.13 11.89
CA GLU A 304 -18.38 -1.75 11.49
C GLU A 304 -18.38 -0.93 10.19
N PHE A 305 -17.71 0.22 10.17
CA PHE A 305 -17.54 1.02 8.95
C PHE A 305 -16.24 0.68 8.23
N LYS A 306 -16.33 0.09 7.04
CA LYS A 306 -15.20 -0.13 6.11
C LYS A 306 -14.91 1.17 5.35
N GLY A 307 -14.32 2.12 6.06
CA GLY A 307 -13.84 3.40 5.50
C GLY A 307 -12.41 3.31 4.95
N PRO A 308 -11.74 4.47 4.73
CA PRO A 308 -10.36 4.55 4.24
C PRO A 308 -9.28 4.25 5.30
N ALA A 309 -9.65 3.69 6.46
CA ALA A 309 -8.68 3.20 7.44
C ALA A 309 -8.26 1.76 7.09
N ALA A 310 -7.07 1.36 7.56
CA ALA A 310 -6.52 0.03 7.29
C ALA A 310 -7.39 -1.14 7.84
N THR A 311 -8.29 -0.86 8.79
CA THR A 311 -9.24 -1.82 9.36
C THR A 311 -10.64 -1.20 9.48
N PRO A 312 -11.72 -2.03 9.47
CA PRO A 312 -13.08 -1.55 9.74
C PRO A 312 -13.21 -0.91 11.13
N GLN A 313 -13.89 0.23 11.19
CA GLN A 313 -14.06 1.03 12.42
C GLN A 313 -15.35 0.61 13.14
N LYS A 314 -15.24 0.04 14.34
CA LYS A 314 -16.39 -0.47 15.12
C LYS A 314 -17.21 0.65 15.76
N PHE A 315 -18.50 0.40 15.96
CA PHE A 315 -19.40 1.23 16.77
C PHE A 315 -20.49 0.37 17.42
N GLU A 316 -20.94 0.78 18.62
CA GLU A 316 -21.84 -0.02 19.47
C GLU A 316 -23.15 0.71 19.80
N ASN A 317 -23.11 2.04 19.83
CA ASN A 317 -24.20 2.94 20.30
C ASN A 317 -24.48 4.04 19.26
N GLY A 318 -24.59 3.64 18.00
CA GLY A 318 -24.71 4.52 16.84
C GLY A 318 -23.37 5.09 16.37
N ALA A 319 -23.38 5.67 15.18
CA ALA A 319 -22.22 6.29 14.56
C ALA A 319 -22.61 7.48 13.67
N VAL A 320 -21.73 8.47 13.56
CA VAL A 320 -21.84 9.51 12.54
C VAL A 320 -20.87 9.21 11.41
N LEU A 321 -21.39 8.97 10.22
CA LEU A 321 -20.60 8.89 8.99
C LEU A 321 -20.50 10.30 8.39
N LEU A 322 -19.28 10.74 8.09
CA LEU A 322 -19.01 12.10 7.62
C LEU A 322 -18.32 12.09 6.26
N ARG A 323 -18.94 12.72 5.25
CA ARG A 323 -18.35 13.05 3.95
C ARG A 323 -17.77 14.46 3.98
N GLN A 324 -16.45 14.58 3.85
CA GLN A 324 -15.72 15.86 3.77
C GLN A 324 -15.11 16.09 2.37
N PRO A 325 -15.12 17.31 1.81
CA PRO A 325 -14.43 17.61 0.55
C PRO A 325 -12.91 17.38 0.62
N ASN A 326 -12.38 16.52 -0.25
CA ASN A 326 -10.96 16.16 -0.35
C ASN A 326 -10.50 16.07 -1.82
N SER A 327 -9.73 17.06 -2.27
CA SER A 327 -9.17 17.09 -3.63
C SER A 327 -8.13 16.01 -3.94
N LYS A 328 -7.61 15.30 -2.92
CA LYS A 328 -6.64 14.19 -3.08
C LYS A 328 -7.32 12.80 -3.22
N ALA A 329 -8.66 12.74 -3.30
CA ALA A 329 -9.49 11.54 -3.42
C ALA A 329 -10.20 11.41 -4.79
N ASP A 330 -10.68 10.19 -5.10
CA ASP A 330 -11.16 9.84 -6.44
C ASP A 330 -12.49 10.51 -6.81
N ASP A 331 -13.48 10.45 -5.93
CA ASP A 331 -14.77 11.14 -6.07
C ASP A 331 -14.75 12.61 -5.59
N GLY A 332 -13.61 13.06 -5.06
CA GLY A 332 -13.45 14.40 -4.47
C GLY A 332 -13.81 14.48 -2.99
N PHE A 333 -14.03 13.35 -2.30
CA PHE A 333 -14.40 13.32 -0.88
C PHE A 333 -13.55 12.34 -0.06
N SER A 334 -13.45 12.59 1.25
CA SER A 334 -13.05 11.60 2.24
C SER A 334 -14.22 11.25 3.15
N TYR A 335 -14.29 9.98 3.53
CA TYR A 335 -15.32 9.43 4.39
C TYR A 335 -14.68 8.95 5.69
N ARG A 336 -15.34 9.16 6.83
CA ARG A 336 -14.91 8.61 8.13
C ARG A 336 -16.11 8.33 9.01
N LEU A 337 -15.97 7.35 9.90
CA LEU A 337 -16.83 7.22 11.06
C LEU A 337 -16.32 8.13 12.18
N ILE A 338 -17.24 8.68 12.96
CA ILE A 338 -16.97 9.47 14.16
C ILE A 338 -17.95 8.98 15.22
N GLN A 339 -17.46 8.71 16.44
CA GLN A 339 -18.33 8.32 17.56
C GLN A 339 -19.24 9.51 17.93
N PRO A 340 -20.51 9.27 18.33
CA PRO A 340 -21.50 10.34 18.35
C PRO A 340 -21.20 11.50 19.32
N ASP A 341 -20.52 11.26 20.44
CA ASP A 341 -20.14 12.32 21.38
C ASP A 341 -18.94 13.15 20.87
N ALA A 342 -17.89 12.49 20.40
CA ALA A 342 -16.76 13.16 19.73
C ALA A 342 -17.20 14.00 18.51
N PHE A 343 -18.32 13.63 17.87
CA PHE A 343 -18.94 14.46 16.83
C PHE A 343 -19.58 15.74 17.38
N LYS A 344 -20.37 15.66 18.47
CA LYS A 344 -20.95 16.84 19.15
C LYS A 344 -19.87 17.82 19.64
N GLU A 345 -18.75 17.30 20.13
CA GLU A 345 -17.63 18.09 20.66
C GLU A 345 -16.89 18.85 19.55
N THR A 346 -16.75 18.25 18.35
CA THR A 346 -15.85 18.75 17.30
C THR A 346 -16.53 19.34 16.07
N TYR A 347 -17.86 19.30 16.00
CA TYR A 347 -18.67 19.86 14.90
C TYR A 347 -19.86 20.69 15.40
N THR A 348 -20.28 21.64 14.57
CA THR A 348 -21.55 22.37 14.67
C THR A 348 -22.31 22.25 13.35
N ASN A 349 -23.61 22.51 13.40
CA ASN A 349 -24.38 22.76 12.19
C ASN A 349 -23.77 23.95 11.41
N LYS A 350 -23.93 23.98 10.09
CA LYS A 350 -23.40 25.04 9.20
C LYS A 350 -23.83 26.48 9.56
N ASN A 351 -24.89 26.65 10.36
CA ASN A 351 -25.34 27.94 10.91
C ASN A 351 -24.68 28.31 12.26
N GLY A 352 -23.77 27.48 12.79
CA GLY A 352 -23.10 27.66 14.07
C GLY A 352 -23.79 27.02 15.29
N THR A 353 -24.99 26.44 15.17
CA THR A 353 -25.67 25.82 16.34
C THR A 353 -25.09 24.44 16.68
N ALA A 354 -25.13 24.09 17.97
CA ALA A 354 -24.74 22.77 18.46
C ALA A 354 -25.49 21.63 17.75
N ILE A 355 -24.87 20.45 17.67
CA ILE A 355 -25.47 19.24 17.09
C ILE A 355 -26.43 18.60 18.11
N GLU A 356 -27.64 18.26 17.64
CA GLU A 356 -28.61 17.41 18.33
C GLU A 356 -28.80 16.15 17.46
N LEU A 357 -28.38 14.97 17.94
CA LEU A 357 -28.31 13.75 17.12
C LEU A 357 -29.69 13.30 16.60
N ASP A 358 -30.72 13.48 17.43
CA ASP A 358 -32.13 13.21 17.12
C ASP A 358 -32.71 14.12 16.03
N LYS A 359 -31.97 15.15 15.62
CA LYS A 359 -32.32 16.09 14.54
C LYS A 359 -31.40 16.00 13.33
N MET A 360 -30.47 15.03 13.32
CA MET A 360 -29.63 14.75 12.15
C MET A 360 -30.39 13.94 11.10
N GLU A 361 -29.88 13.90 9.88
CA GLU A 361 -30.30 12.95 8.85
C GLU A 361 -29.85 11.53 9.27
N THR A 362 -30.74 10.80 9.94
CA THR A 362 -30.57 9.37 10.23
C THR A 362 -30.87 8.54 8.99
N GLN A 363 -29.95 7.66 8.58
CA GLN A 363 -30.17 6.75 7.46
C GLN A 363 -29.84 5.30 7.81
N GLU A 364 -30.72 4.41 7.37
CA GLU A 364 -30.46 2.99 7.26
C GLU A 364 -29.47 2.72 6.12
N PRO A 365 -28.47 1.83 6.29
CA PRO A 365 -27.66 1.38 5.17
C PRO A 365 -28.55 0.68 4.13
N LYS A 366 -28.51 1.14 2.88
CA LYS A 366 -29.12 0.41 1.76
C LYS A 366 -28.56 -1.02 1.73
N PRO A 367 -29.39 -2.05 1.46
CA PRO A 367 -28.87 -3.39 1.18
C PRO A 367 -27.84 -3.34 0.05
N LEU A 368 -26.70 -4.01 0.22
CA LEU A 368 -25.79 -4.25 -0.89
C LEU A 368 -26.51 -5.09 -1.94
N LYS A 369 -26.44 -4.67 -3.22
CA LYS A 369 -26.94 -5.47 -4.35
C LYS A 369 -26.28 -6.84 -4.30
N ASP A 370 -27.08 -7.91 -4.26
CA ASP A 370 -26.58 -9.26 -4.43
C ASP A 370 -26.77 -9.65 -5.90
N ASN A 371 -25.67 -9.88 -6.60
CA ASN A 371 -25.67 -10.24 -8.02
C ASN A 371 -25.77 -11.77 -8.21
N GLY A 372 -25.68 -12.57 -7.14
CA GLY A 372 -25.49 -14.01 -7.24
C GLY A 372 -24.23 -14.37 -8.03
N THR A 373 -24.29 -15.48 -8.78
CA THR A 373 -23.21 -15.87 -9.70
C THR A 373 -23.44 -15.25 -11.08
N ILE A 374 -22.64 -14.25 -11.44
CA ILE A 374 -22.62 -13.58 -12.75
C ILE A 374 -21.58 -14.20 -13.68
N THR A 375 -21.76 -13.97 -15.00
CA THR A 375 -20.83 -14.39 -16.05
C THR A 375 -20.50 -13.19 -16.95
N HIS A 376 -19.64 -13.37 -17.95
CA HIS A 376 -19.39 -12.33 -18.96
C HIS A 376 -20.57 -12.14 -19.95
N ALA A 377 -21.52 -13.08 -20.01
CA ALA A 377 -22.68 -12.97 -20.90
C ALA A 377 -23.65 -11.90 -20.39
N GLY A 378 -23.99 -10.95 -21.25
CA GLY A 378 -24.83 -9.77 -20.92
C GLY A 378 -24.04 -8.51 -20.54
N MET A 379 -22.72 -8.60 -20.38
CA MET A 379 -21.86 -7.45 -20.08
C MET A 379 -21.46 -6.68 -21.35
N ASN A 380 -21.76 -5.37 -21.41
CA ASN A 380 -21.44 -4.53 -22.56
C ASN A 380 -19.99 -3.97 -22.51
N PHE A 381 -19.00 -4.83 -22.74
CA PHE A 381 -17.58 -4.44 -22.73
C PHE A 381 -17.18 -3.45 -23.85
N ASP A 382 -18.01 -3.26 -24.87
CA ASP A 382 -17.72 -2.32 -25.95
C ASP A 382 -17.84 -0.87 -25.45
N GLU A 383 -18.79 -0.60 -24.53
CA GLU A 383 -18.88 0.61 -23.72
C GLU A 383 -17.87 0.65 -22.55
N GLY A 384 -17.20 -0.47 -22.24
CA GLY A 384 -16.23 -0.59 -21.14
C GLY A 384 -15.00 0.31 -21.30
N ALA A 385 -14.45 0.80 -20.19
CA ALA A 385 -13.31 1.70 -20.21
C ALA A 385 -12.03 0.99 -20.66
N LYS A 386 -11.16 1.72 -21.39
CA LYS A 386 -9.96 1.16 -22.03
C LYS A 386 -8.73 1.36 -21.16
N VAL A 387 -8.17 0.28 -20.62
CA VAL A 387 -7.11 0.29 -19.61
C VAL A 387 -5.92 -0.59 -19.99
N VAL A 388 -4.77 -0.36 -19.37
CA VAL A 388 -3.53 -1.14 -19.54
C VAL A 388 -2.95 -1.52 -18.18
N SER A 389 -2.23 -2.64 -18.07
CA SER A 389 -1.57 -3.00 -16.81
C SER A 389 -0.32 -2.14 -16.60
N GLY A 390 -0.44 -1.12 -15.76
CA GLY A 390 0.66 -0.22 -15.39
C GLY A 390 1.68 -0.85 -14.45
N ALA A 391 1.36 -1.98 -13.81
CA ALA A 391 2.29 -2.72 -12.97
C ALA A 391 3.58 -3.07 -13.74
N GLN A 392 4.72 -2.64 -13.19
CA GLN A 392 6.05 -3.01 -13.64
C GLN A 392 6.27 -4.53 -13.53
N LYS A 393 7.06 -5.10 -14.44
CA LYS A 393 7.35 -6.54 -14.53
C LYS A 393 8.83 -6.76 -14.82
N PHE A 394 9.47 -7.70 -14.13
CA PHE A 394 10.85 -8.09 -14.40
C PHE A 394 10.88 -9.40 -15.20
N ILE A 395 11.55 -9.39 -16.34
CA ILE A 395 11.59 -10.53 -17.28
C ILE A 395 12.93 -11.25 -17.14
N ILE A 396 12.91 -12.56 -16.94
CA ILE A 396 14.11 -13.41 -17.00
C ILE A 396 13.96 -14.43 -18.14
N PRO A 397 14.73 -14.31 -19.24
CA PRO A 397 14.81 -15.34 -20.27
C PRO A 397 15.35 -16.65 -19.71
N VAL A 398 14.70 -17.77 -20.03
CA VAL A 398 15.17 -19.11 -19.63
C VAL A 398 16.26 -19.56 -20.60
N PRO A 399 17.46 -19.91 -20.12
CA PRO A 399 18.52 -20.49 -20.95
C PRO A 399 18.12 -21.82 -21.57
N THR A 400 18.78 -22.19 -22.66
CA THR A 400 18.96 -23.60 -22.99
C THR A 400 20.14 -24.10 -22.18
N PHE A 401 19.87 -24.67 -21.00
CA PHE A 401 20.90 -25.09 -20.05
C PHE A 401 21.85 -26.13 -20.69
N ALA A 402 23.15 -25.95 -20.50
CA ALA A 402 24.16 -26.74 -21.20
C ALA A 402 24.41 -28.14 -20.60
N GLU A 403 23.99 -28.39 -19.35
CA GLU A 403 24.34 -29.60 -18.61
C GLU A 403 23.27 -30.70 -18.71
N SER A 404 23.75 -31.94 -18.80
CA SER A 404 23.06 -33.22 -18.47
C SER A 404 21.59 -33.40 -18.92
N GLY A 405 21.18 -32.75 -20.01
CA GLY A 405 19.84 -32.89 -20.60
C GLY A 405 19.03 -31.59 -20.69
N GLY A 406 19.52 -30.49 -20.12
CA GLY A 406 18.97 -29.15 -20.36
C GLY A 406 17.86 -28.69 -19.42
N GLY A 407 17.80 -29.22 -18.19
CA GLY A 407 16.87 -28.74 -17.15
C GLY A 407 16.26 -29.86 -16.31
N GLU A 408 15.34 -29.50 -15.43
CA GLU A 408 14.55 -30.47 -14.65
C GLU A 408 13.31 -30.97 -15.44
N GLU A 409 12.70 -32.06 -14.96
CA GLU A 409 11.44 -32.58 -15.51
C GLU A 409 10.30 -31.58 -15.29
N LEU A 410 9.45 -31.37 -16.29
CA LEU A 410 8.33 -30.41 -16.24
C LEU A 410 7.10 -30.98 -15.50
N VAL A 411 7.35 -31.52 -14.31
CA VAL A 411 6.38 -32.25 -13.46
C VAL A 411 6.31 -31.65 -12.06
N TYR A 412 5.20 -31.89 -11.35
CA TYR A 412 5.06 -31.47 -9.96
C TYR A 412 6.14 -32.12 -9.06
N PRO A 413 6.83 -31.35 -8.20
CA PRO A 413 7.90 -31.91 -7.37
C PRO A 413 7.38 -32.81 -6.25
N LYS A 414 8.31 -33.57 -5.64
CA LYS A 414 8.01 -34.49 -4.54
C LYS A 414 7.34 -33.76 -3.37
N GLY A 415 6.15 -34.20 -2.98
CA GLY A 415 5.36 -33.62 -1.88
C GLY A 415 4.32 -32.58 -2.33
N ALA A 416 4.27 -32.20 -3.61
CA ALA A 416 3.21 -31.35 -4.13
C ALA A 416 1.83 -32.04 -4.08
N THR A 417 0.81 -31.31 -3.64
CA THR A 417 -0.60 -31.76 -3.59
C THR A 417 -1.51 -30.88 -4.45
N ASP A 418 -2.66 -31.42 -4.83
CA ASP A 418 -3.81 -30.65 -5.32
C ASP A 418 -4.50 -29.89 -4.17
N LYS A 419 -5.60 -29.17 -4.48
CA LYS A 419 -6.37 -28.37 -3.51
C LYS A 419 -7.10 -29.25 -2.50
N GLU A 420 -7.31 -30.50 -2.86
CA GLU A 420 -7.95 -31.55 -2.09
C GLU A 420 -6.95 -32.30 -1.19
N GLY A 421 -5.67 -31.91 -1.20
CA GLY A 421 -4.61 -32.45 -0.36
C GLY A 421 -4.02 -33.78 -0.83
N LYS A 422 -4.36 -34.23 -2.04
CA LYS A 422 -3.88 -35.48 -2.65
C LYS A 422 -2.61 -35.21 -3.46
N SER A 423 -1.66 -36.15 -3.40
CA SER A 423 -0.36 -36.03 -4.07
C SER A 423 -0.49 -35.94 -5.60
N VAL A 424 0.02 -34.85 -6.18
CA VAL A 424 0.19 -34.67 -7.64
C VAL A 424 1.65 -34.83 -8.10
N ALA A 425 2.58 -35.03 -7.17
CA ALA A 425 4.00 -35.24 -7.46
C ALA A 425 4.26 -36.25 -8.60
N GLY A 426 5.09 -35.85 -9.57
CA GLY A 426 5.41 -36.64 -10.77
C GLY A 426 4.41 -36.53 -11.92
N GLN A 427 3.25 -35.87 -11.75
CA GLN A 427 2.33 -35.57 -12.85
C GLN A 427 2.83 -34.34 -13.64
N PRO A 428 2.56 -34.23 -14.96
CA PRO A 428 2.94 -33.05 -15.76
C PRO A 428 2.33 -31.76 -15.23
N ILE A 429 3.09 -30.68 -15.22
CA ILE A 429 2.55 -29.34 -14.95
C ILE A 429 1.85 -28.82 -16.22
N THR A 430 0.64 -28.29 -16.06
CA THR A 430 -0.20 -27.83 -17.17
C THR A 430 -0.30 -26.30 -17.24
N ASP A 431 -0.67 -25.79 -18.42
CA ASP A 431 -1.18 -24.42 -18.56
C ASP A 431 -2.60 -24.28 -17.98
N TRP A 432 -3.13 -23.06 -18.03
CA TRP A 432 -4.49 -22.71 -17.57
C TRP A 432 -5.62 -23.43 -18.33
N GLN A 433 -5.33 -24.10 -19.45
CA GLN A 433 -6.28 -24.90 -20.22
C GLN A 433 -6.20 -26.39 -19.86
N GLY A 434 -5.29 -26.79 -18.96
CA GLY A 434 -5.02 -28.19 -18.63
C GLY A 434 -4.12 -28.91 -19.63
N LYS A 435 -3.48 -28.22 -20.60
CA LYS A 435 -2.48 -28.86 -21.47
C LYS A 435 -1.11 -28.89 -20.78
N PRO A 436 -0.36 -30.01 -20.77
CA PRO A 436 1.05 -30.02 -20.34
C PRO A 436 1.90 -28.92 -21.01
N ILE A 437 2.78 -28.30 -20.21
CA ILE A 437 3.68 -27.22 -20.67
C ILE A 437 4.72 -27.70 -21.69
N GLY A 438 5.11 -28.98 -21.62
CA GLY A 438 5.99 -29.64 -22.57
C GLY A 438 5.55 -31.07 -22.86
N GLU A 439 6.06 -31.61 -23.96
CA GLU A 439 5.86 -33.01 -24.33
C GLU A 439 6.77 -33.94 -23.49
N PRO A 440 6.47 -35.25 -23.34
CA PRO A 440 7.24 -36.14 -22.47
C PRO A 440 8.73 -36.20 -22.80
N GLY A 441 9.58 -35.83 -21.83
CA GLY A 441 11.04 -35.74 -21.98
C GLY A 441 11.57 -34.35 -22.34
N GLU A 442 10.71 -33.35 -22.59
CA GLU A 442 11.14 -31.95 -22.60
C GLU A 442 11.53 -31.47 -21.19
N LYS A 443 12.51 -30.57 -21.12
CA LYS A 443 13.13 -30.09 -19.88
C LYS A 443 13.00 -28.58 -19.72
N GLY A 444 13.21 -28.09 -18.50
CA GLY A 444 13.38 -26.67 -18.24
C GLY A 444 13.46 -26.31 -16.77
N VAL A 445 12.60 -25.40 -16.34
CA VAL A 445 12.52 -24.94 -14.95
C VAL A 445 11.10 -25.16 -14.41
N VAL A 446 11.02 -25.70 -13.20
CA VAL A 446 9.82 -25.76 -12.35
C VAL A 446 10.04 -24.85 -11.15
N PHE A 447 9.09 -23.93 -10.95
CA PHE A 447 9.12 -22.91 -9.89
C PHE A 447 7.74 -22.77 -9.23
N PHE A 448 7.68 -22.07 -8.10
CA PHE A 448 6.43 -21.84 -7.36
C PHE A 448 6.03 -20.37 -7.46
N ASN A 449 4.77 -20.10 -7.81
CA ASN A 449 4.19 -18.77 -7.63
C ASN A 449 3.65 -18.69 -6.19
N HIS A 450 4.23 -17.81 -5.38
CA HIS A 450 3.87 -17.63 -3.98
C HIS A 450 2.62 -16.77 -3.78
N LYS A 451 2.18 -16.03 -4.80
CA LYS A 451 0.90 -15.30 -4.82
C LYS A 451 -0.29 -16.24 -5.10
N ASP A 452 -0.15 -17.10 -6.12
CA ASP A 452 -1.17 -18.06 -6.55
C ASP A 452 -1.09 -19.41 -5.82
N GLN A 453 -0.06 -19.62 -5.00
CA GLN A 453 0.23 -20.87 -4.27
C GLN A 453 0.23 -22.11 -5.19
N SER A 454 0.91 -22.00 -6.35
CA SER A 454 0.91 -23.04 -7.38
C SER A 454 2.27 -23.23 -8.05
N TYR A 455 2.57 -24.47 -8.43
CA TYR A 455 3.74 -24.77 -9.25
C TYR A 455 3.47 -24.43 -10.72
N GLN A 456 4.43 -23.74 -11.35
CA GLN A 456 4.47 -23.45 -12.77
C GLN A 456 5.75 -24.00 -13.39
N ALA A 457 5.72 -24.19 -14.70
CA ALA A 457 6.83 -24.76 -15.46
C ALA A 457 7.12 -23.93 -16.72
N VAL A 458 8.35 -23.94 -17.20
CA VAL A 458 8.76 -23.25 -18.43
C VAL A 458 9.88 -24.03 -19.11
N LYS A 459 9.84 -24.13 -20.44
CA LYS A 459 10.79 -24.93 -21.22
C LYS A 459 12.13 -24.21 -21.40
N ALA A 460 13.22 -24.97 -21.40
CA ALA A 460 14.57 -24.50 -21.73
C ALA A 460 14.84 -24.49 -23.25
N ASP A 461 13.80 -24.23 -24.06
CA ASP A 461 13.90 -24.15 -25.52
C ASP A 461 14.49 -22.81 -26.03
N GLY A 462 14.93 -21.95 -25.11
CA GLY A 462 15.45 -20.62 -25.39
C GLY A 462 14.37 -19.57 -25.72
N ASN A 463 13.11 -19.97 -25.95
CA ASN A 463 11.96 -19.06 -26.12
C ASN A 463 11.22 -18.80 -24.80
N GLY A 464 11.29 -19.74 -23.84
CA GLY A 464 10.72 -19.57 -22.51
C GLY A 464 11.24 -18.34 -21.74
N VAL A 465 10.36 -17.71 -20.97
CA VAL A 465 10.70 -16.65 -20.00
C VAL A 465 9.91 -16.85 -18.69
N VAL A 466 10.48 -16.39 -17.58
CA VAL A 466 9.74 -16.17 -16.32
C VAL A 466 9.48 -14.67 -16.17
N ILE A 467 8.28 -14.31 -15.73
CA ILE A 467 7.81 -12.93 -15.55
C ILE A 467 7.45 -12.73 -14.10
N MET A 468 8.23 -11.90 -13.41
CA MET A 468 7.88 -11.38 -12.08
C MET A 468 6.97 -10.15 -12.25
N ASN A 469 5.97 -10.00 -11.39
CA ASN A 469 4.98 -8.93 -11.46
C ASN A 469 5.10 -7.96 -10.26
N GLN A 470 4.68 -6.71 -10.47
CA GLN A 470 4.71 -5.62 -9.48
C GLN A 470 6.12 -5.27 -8.94
N VAL A 471 7.16 -5.44 -9.77
CA VAL A 471 8.56 -5.23 -9.36
C VAL A 471 8.93 -3.74 -9.38
N THR A 472 9.41 -3.17 -8.28
CA THR A 472 9.88 -1.77 -8.23
C THR A 472 11.21 -1.56 -8.96
N ASP A 473 11.53 -0.32 -9.32
CA ASP A 473 12.84 0.02 -9.91
C ASP A 473 14.02 -0.38 -9.01
N GLU A 474 13.87 -0.34 -7.68
CA GLU A 474 14.91 -0.80 -6.74
C GLU A 474 15.05 -2.33 -6.72
N GLN A 475 13.93 -3.07 -6.66
CA GLN A 475 13.94 -4.53 -6.75
C GLN A 475 14.51 -4.98 -8.10
N GLY A 476 14.17 -4.30 -9.20
CA GLY A 476 14.69 -4.55 -10.53
C GLY A 476 16.21 -4.40 -10.61
N LYS A 477 16.79 -3.36 -9.98
CA LYS A 477 18.25 -3.20 -9.92
C LYS A 477 18.91 -4.36 -9.16
N LYS A 478 18.40 -4.70 -7.97
CA LYS A 478 18.92 -5.82 -7.16
C LYS A 478 18.83 -7.18 -7.89
N LEU A 479 17.74 -7.41 -8.64
CA LEU A 479 17.60 -8.59 -9.50
C LEU A 479 18.62 -8.61 -10.65
N GLN A 480 18.84 -7.47 -11.31
CA GLN A 480 19.82 -7.36 -12.39
C GLN A 480 21.26 -7.49 -11.89
N GLU A 481 21.56 -7.00 -10.68
CA GLU A 481 22.84 -7.22 -9.99
C GLU A 481 23.05 -8.69 -9.63
N LYS A 482 22.00 -9.37 -9.13
CA LYS A 482 22.02 -10.81 -8.80
C LYS A 482 22.21 -11.72 -10.03
N ILE A 483 21.64 -11.35 -11.17
CA ILE A 483 21.65 -12.14 -12.41
C ILE A 483 22.83 -11.77 -13.35
N GLY A 484 23.30 -10.53 -13.27
CA GLY A 484 24.30 -9.98 -14.19
C GLY A 484 23.72 -9.50 -15.51
N SER A 485 24.61 -9.19 -16.45
CA SER A 485 24.30 -8.54 -17.73
C SER A 485 23.86 -9.50 -18.86
N ASP A 486 23.97 -10.82 -18.66
CA ASP A 486 23.59 -11.82 -19.66
C ASP A 486 22.89 -13.03 -19.01
N PRO A 487 21.54 -13.00 -18.89
CA PRO A 487 20.78 -14.10 -18.30
C PRO A 487 20.84 -15.39 -19.13
N SER A 488 21.30 -15.36 -20.39
CA SER A 488 21.35 -16.55 -21.25
C SER A 488 22.45 -17.54 -20.87
N LYS A 489 23.35 -17.15 -19.96
CA LYS A 489 24.47 -17.97 -19.46
C LYS A 489 24.20 -18.67 -18.13
N LEU A 490 23.08 -18.39 -17.44
CA LEU A 490 22.79 -18.95 -16.13
C LEU A 490 22.72 -20.49 -16.18
N SER A 491 23.32 -21.16 -15.21
CA SER A 491 22.98 -22.54 -14.87
C SER A 491 21.56 -22.64 -14.28
N LEU A 492 21.03 -23.86 -14.18
CA LEU A 492 19.72 -24.10 -13.54
C LEU A 492 19.75 -23.68 -12.05
N GLU A 493 20.88 -23.87 -11.36
CA GLU A 493 21.05 -23.48 -9.96
C GLU A 493 21.06 -21.96 -9.80
N GLU A 494 21.83 -21.23 -10.62
CA GLU A 494 21.84 -19.76 -10.60
C GLU A 494 20.47 -19.17 -10.98
N PHE A 495 19.78 -19.77 -11.95
CA PHE A 495 18.44 -19.35 -12.36
C PHE A 495 17.44 -19.52 -11.19
N LYS A 496 17.39 -20.70 -10.56
CA LYS A 496 16.49 -20.94 -9.42
C LYS A 496 16.90 -20.12 -8.19
N GLY A 497 18.20 -19.90 -7.98
CA GLY A 497 18.73 -19.00 -6.94
C GLY A 497 18.42 -17.52 -7.16
N ALA A 498 18.14 -17.09 -8.40
CA ALA A 498 17.61 -15.76 -8.70
C ALA A 498 16.10 -15.65 -8.43
N LEU A 499 15.32 -16.73 -8.67
CA LEU A 499 13.91 -16.77 -8.28
C LEU A 499 13.73 -16.80 -6.75
N GLU A 500 14.54 -17.60 -6.05
CA GLU A 500 14.53 -17.68 -4.58
C GLU A 500 14.89 -16.32 -3.96
N TYR A 501 15.94 -15.66 -4.46
CA TYR A 501 16.32 -14.30 -4.03
C TYR A 501 15.20 -13.27 -4.25
N ALA A 502 14.47 -13.37 -5.38
CA ALA A 502 13.34 -12.49 -5.66
C ALA A 502 12.23 -12.63 -4.59
N TYR A 503 11.90 -13.86 -4.18
CA TYR A 503 10.91 -14.10 -3.14
C TYR A 503 11.42 -13.78 -1.73
N SER A 504 12.51 -14.41 -1.31
CA SER A 504 12.96 -14.45 0.08
C SER A 504 13.70 -13.17 0.54
N ASP A 505 14.44 -12.49 -0.34
CA ASP A 505 15.14 -11.24 -0.01
C ASP A 505 14.37 -9.99 -0.45
N LEU A 506 13.60 -10.05 -1.54
CA LEU A 506 12.93 -8.89 -2.14
C LEU A 506 11.39 -8.89 -2.01
N GLY A 507 10.76 -9.98 -1.57
CA GLY A 507 9.30 -10.10 -1.42
C GLY A 507 8.51 -10.29 -2.73
N VAL A 508 9.19 -10.50 -3.87
CA VAL A 508 8.61 -10.61 -5.21
C VAL A 508 8.15 -12.04 -5.47
N GLY A 509 6.99 -12.40 -4.90
CA GLY A 509 6.41 -13.75 -4.97
C GLY A 509 5.41 -14.02 -6.12
N ASP A 510 4.98 -12.99 -6.87
CA ASP A 510 4.07 -13.14 -8.01
C ASP A 510 4.87 -13.37 -9.30
N MET A 511 4.82 -14.61 -9.81
CA MET A 511 5.67 -15.11 -10.90
C MET A 511 4.87 -15.97 -11.88
N TYR A 512 5.00 -15.73 -13.19
CA TYR A 512 4.36 -16.60 -14.18
C TYR A 512 5.22 -16.89 -15.41
N ASN A 513 4.94 -18.03 -16.06
CA ASN A 513 5.62 -18.45 -17.27
C ASN A 513 5.13 -17.70 -18.52
N SER A 514 6.01 -17.54 -19.51
CA SER A 514 5.63 -17.03 -20.83
C SER A 514 6.70 -17.34 -21.89
N ASN A 515 6.66 -16.65 -23.04
CA ASN A 515 7.67 -16.74 -24.09
C ASN A 515 8.10 -15.37 -24.64
N ARG A 516 9.19 -15.31 -25.42
CA ARG A 516 9.73 -14.06 -25.96
C ARG A 516 8.82 -13.39 -26.99
N ASP A 517 8.03 -14.17 -27.73
CA ASP A 517 7.05 -13.64 -28.69
C ASP A 517 5.95 -12.83 -27.99
N PHE A 518 5.52 -13.26 -26.80
CA PHE A 518 4.61 -12.51 -25.93
C PHE A 518 5.24 -11.21 -25.44
N ILE A 519 6.50 -11.25 -24.96
CA ILE A 519 7.23 -10.03 -24.57
C ILE A 519 7.29 -9.03 -25.75
N LYS A 520 7.74 -9.48 -26.91
CA LYS A 520 7.88 -8.67 -28.14
C LYS A 520 6.58 -8.08 -28.67
N SER A 521 5.44 -8.73 -28.42
CA SER A 521 4.12 -8.30 -28.92
C SER A 521 3.29 -7.52 -27.90
N LYS A 522 3.54 -7.70 -26.59
CA LYS A 522 2.69 -7.16 -25.50
C LYS A 522 3.44 -6.34 -24.44
N MET A 523 4.77 -6.18 -24.53
CA MET A 523 5.56 -5.43 -23.56
C MET A 523 6.60 -4.52 -24.22
N ASN A 524 6.89 -3.40 -23.54
CA ASN A 524 8.03 -2.55 -23.82
C ASN A 524 9.01 -2.61 -22.65
N ALA A 525 10.31 -2.61 -22.93
CA ALA A 525 11.34 -2.39 -21.92
C ALA A 525 11.24 -0.96 -21.37
N MET A 526 11.56 -0.76 -20.09
CA MET A 526 11.52 0.57 -19.48
C MET A 526 12.77 1.37 -19.84
N GLU A 527 12.72 2.11 -20.96
CA GLU A 527 13.84 2.93 -21.46
C GLU A 527 14.38 3.97 -20.45
N THR A 528 13.57 4.36 -19.46
CA THR A 528 13.96 5.28 -18.37
C THR A 528 14.67 4.58 -17.19
N SER A 529 14.80 3.26 -17.21
CA SER A 529 15.42 2.47 -16.15
C SER A 529 16.68 1.80 -16.71
N GLU A 530 17.78 1.85 -15.95
CA GLU A 530 19.06 1.18 -16.29
C GLU A 530 18.89 -0.34 -16.46
N THR A 531 17.79 -0.88 -15.93
CA THR A 531 17.39 -2.29 -15.97
C THR A 531 16.54 -2.66 -17.20
N GLY A 532 16.17 -1.70 -18.05
CA GLY A 532 15.29 -1.91 -19.22
C GLY A 532 16.03 -2.50 -20.43
N VAL A 533 16.44 -3.76 -20.35
CA VAL A 533 17.14 -4.46 -21.45
C VAL A 533 16.12 -5.10 -22.41
N ALA A 534 16.45 -5.23 -23.69
CA ALA A 534 15.54 -5.86 -24.66
C ALA A 534 15.24 -7.33 -24.29
N GLN A 535 14.00 -7.63 -23.90
CA GLN A 535 13.51 -8.93 -23.42
C GLN A 535 14.09 -9.41 -22.07
N TYR A 536 14.78 -8.56 -21.31
CA TYR A 536 15.34 -8.87 -19.99
C TYR A 536 15.21 -7.67 -19.04
N GLY A 537 14.97 -7.91 -17.75
CA GLY A 537 14.83 -6.85 -16.76
C GLY A 537 13.49 -6.11 -16.84
N LEU A 538 13.44 -4.83 -16.46
CA LEU A 538 12.16 -4.13 -16.25
C LEU A 538 11.43 -3.77 -17.55
N HIS A 539 10.17 -4.18 -17.60
CA HIS A 539 9.21 -3.98 -18.68
C HIS A 539 7.87 -3.51 -18.11
N ARG A 540 7.02 -2.93 -18.96
CA ARG A 540 5.59 -2.71 -18.70
C ARG A 540 4.76 -3.34 -19.81
N ARG A 541 3.46 -3.57 -19.57
CA ARG A 541 2.55 -3.88 -20.69
C ARG A 541 2.48 -2.68 -21.63
N ASP A 542 2.36 -3.00 -22.90
CA ASP A 542 2.33 -2.02 -23.98
C ASP A 542 0.95 -1.36 -24.12
N ASP A 543 0.88 -0.20 -24.77
CA ASP A 543 -0.37 0.48 -25.16
C ASP A 543 -1.19 -0.34 -26.18
N ARG A 544 -0.56 -1.38 -26.75
CA ARG A 544 -1.09 -2.44 -27.62
C ARG A 544 -1.75 -3.59 -26.85
N ASP A 545 -1.64 -3.64 -25.52
CA ASP A 545 -2.27 -4.67 -24.65
C ASP A 545 -3.48 -4.11 -23.88
N VAL A 546 -4.30 -3.32 -24.58
CA VAL A 546 -5.54 -2.75 -24.05
C VAL A 546 -6.50 -3.85 -23.59
N CYS A 547 -7.08 -3.64 -22.42
CA CYS A 547 -8.20 -4.40 -21.89
C CYS A 547 -9.42 -3.50 -21.77
N ASP A 548 -10.62 -4.06 -21.92
CA ASP A 548 -11.88 -3.37 -21.60
C ASP A 548 -12.30 -3.72 -20.17
N VAL A 549 -12.81 -2.76 -19.40
CA VAL A 549 -13.32 -3.00 -18.04
C VAL A 549 -14.70 -2.44 -17.78
N LEU A 550 -15.44 -3.14 -16.91
CA LEU A 550 -16.71 -2.75 -16.33
C LEU A 550 -16.64 -2.90 -14.81
N PHE A 551 -17.34 -2.03 -14.07
CA PHE A 551 -17.50 -2.15 -12.62
C PHE A 551 -18.87 -2.74 -12.26
N VAL A 552 -18.87 -3.77 -11.41
CA VAL A 552 -20.08 -4.38 -10.83
C VAL A 552 -20.25 -3.83 -9.41
N GLU A 553 -21.44 -3.34 -9.06
CA GLU A 553 -21.76 -2.90 -7.70
C GLU A 553 -22.27 -4.03 -6.80
N GLY A 554 -22.00 -3.93 -5.49
CA GLY A 554 -22.49 -4.88 -4.49
C GLY A 554 -21.66 -6.16 -4.43
N LYS A 555 -22.28 -7.26 -4.01
CA LYS A 555 -21.62 -8.56 -3.78
C LYS A 555 -22.07 -9.62 -4.78
N GLY A 556 -21.33 -10.72 -4.84
CA GLY A 556 -21.66 -11.88 -5.66
C GLY A 556 -20.44 -12.74 -5.99
N GLU A 557 -20.55 -13.48 -7.08
CA GLU A 557 -19.47 -14.33 -7.60
C GLU A 557 -19.36 -14.18 -9.12
N PHE A 558 -18.16 -14.18 -9.67
CA PHE A 558 -17.93 -14.17 -11.12
C PHE A 558 -17.43 -15.53 -11.60
N GLN A 559 -18.23 -16.21 -12.44
CA GLN A 559 -17.79 -17.40 -13.16
C GLN A 559 -16.95 -16.99 -14.39
N GLY A 560 -15.68 -16.73 -14.13
CA GLY A 560 -14.65 -16.58 -15.15
C GLY A 560 -14.02 -17.92 -15.59
N PRO A 561 -12.82 -17.91 -16.19
CA PRO A 561 -12.08 -19.10 -16.60
C PRO A 561 -11.38 -19.83 -15.44
N ALA A 562 -11.56 -19.37 -14.19
CA ALA A 562 -11.10 -20.10 -13.02
C ALA A 562 -12.01 -21.31 -12.74
N ALA A 563 -11.44 -22.39 -12.21
CA ALA A 563 -12.14 -23.64 -11.91
C ALA A 563 -13.29 -23.50 -10.89
N THR A 564 -13.39 -22.37 -10.20
CA THR A 564 -14.48 -22.01 -9.28
C THR A 564 -14.87 -20.54 -9.47
N PRO A 565 -16.12 -20.14 -9.22
CA PRO A 565 -16.52 -18.73 -9.17
C PRO A 565 -15.64 -17.91 -8.23
N GLN A 566 -15.35 -16.66 -8.62
CA GLN A 566 -14.53 -15.73 -7.85
C GLN A 566 -15.43 -14.76 -7.06
N LYS A 567 -15.37 -14.81 -5.72
CA LYS A 567 -16.24 -14.00 -4.85
C LYS A 567 -15.83 -12.53 -4.79
N PHE A 568 -16.80 -11.65 -4.58
CA PHE A 568 -16.60 -10.24 -4.27
C PHE A 568 -17.72 -9.74 -3.33
N GLU A 569 -17.38 -8.85 -2.39
CA GLU A 569 -18.31 -8.39 -1.33
C GLU A 569 -18.63 -6.88 -1.40
N ASP A 570 -17.81 -6.09 -2.10
CA ASP A 570 -17.87 -4.62 -2.12
C ASP A 570 -17.51 -4.07 -3.52
N GLY A 571 -18.17 -4.65 -4.52
CA GLY A 571 -17.96 -4.43 -5.94
C GLY A 571 -16.78 -5.21 -6.53
N ALA A 572 -16.72 -5.25 -7.85
CA ALA A 572 -15.67 -5.92 -8.61
C ALA A 572 -15.41 -5.20 -9.94
N VAL A 573 -14.17 -5.28 -10.43
CA VAL A 573 -13.86 -4.91 -11.81
C VAL A 573 -13.79 -6.18 -12.64
N ILE A 574 -14.66 -6.30 -13.64
CA ILE A 574 -14.57 -7.37 -14.63
C ILE A 574 -13.82 -6.85 -15.85
N LEU A 575 -12.83 -7.61 -16.31
CA LEU A 575 -11.90 -7.22 -17.36
C LEU A 575 -11.96 -8.22 -18.52
N ARG A 576 -12.18 -7.71 -19.75
CA ARG A 576 -12.06 -8.42 -21.04
C ARG A 576 -10.71 -8.09 -21.67
N GLN A 577 -9.89 -9.09 -21.99
CA GLN A 577 -8.60 -8.95 -22.67
C GLN A 577 -8.55 -9.82 -23.94
N PRO A 578 -8.00 -9.33 -25.08
CA PRO A 578 -7.85 -10.15 -26.27
C PRO A 578 -6.98 -11.40 -26.03
N ASN A 579 -7.51 -12.58 -26.36
CA ASN A 579 -6.87 -13.89 -26.21
C ASN A 579 -7.18 -14.78 -27.43
N SER A 580 -6.20 -14.94 -28.33
CA SER A 580 -6.33 -15.76 -29.54
C SER A 580 -6.47 -17.27 -29.31
N LYS A 581 -6.43 -17.74 -28.04
CA LYS A 581 -6.73 -19.12 -27.66
C LYS A 581 -8.17 -19.35 -27.16
N ALA A 582 -8.98 -18.30 -27.00
CA ALA A 582 -10.37 -18.41 -26.54
C ALA A 582 -11.35 -18.47 -27.72
N GLU A 583 -12.52 -19.08 -27.51
CA GLU A 583 -13.50 -19.34 -28.57
C GLU A 583 -14.11 -18.06 -29.17
N ASP A 584 -14.33 -17.03 -28.34
CA ASP A 584 -14.80 -15.69 -28.75
C ASP A 584 -13.64 -14.71 -29.04
N GLY A 585 -12.38 -15.15 -28.86
CA GLY A 585 -11.19 -14.32 -28.97
C GLY A 585 -10.83 -13.51 -27.73
N PHE A 586 -11.47 -13.72 -26.57
CA PHE A 586 -11.22 -12.96 -25.34
C PHE A 586 -11.03 -13.85 -24.10
N SER A 587 -10.27 -13.33 -23.12
CA SER A 587 -10.27 -13.85 -21.74
C SER A 587 -10.90 -12.83 -20.81
N TYR A 588 -11.70 -13.33 -19.87
CA TYR A 588 -12.39 -12.53 -18.88
C TYR A 588 -11.81 -12.81 -17.49
N ARG A 589 -11.67 -11.81 -16.63
CA ARG A 589 -11.29 -12.02 -15.22
C ARG A 589 -11.97 -11.01 -14.30
N LEU A 590 -12.28 -11.45 -13.08
CA LEU A 590 -12.59 -10.55 -11.98
C LEU A 590 -11.29 -10.05 -11.37
N ILE A 591 -11.29 -8.79 -10.93
CA ILE A 591 -10.20 -8.14 -10.20
C ILE A 591 -10.85 -7.36 -9.04
N GLN A 592 -10.33 -7.53 -7.83
CA GLN A 592 -10.80 -6.77 -6.67
C GLN A 592 -10.48 -5.27 -6.87
N PRO A 593 -11.37 -4.33 -6.48
CA PRO A 593 -11.23 -2.92 -6.86
C PRO A 593 -9.92 -2.24 -6.44
N ASP A 594 -9.33 -2.65 -5.32
CA ASP A 594 -8.05 -2.11 -4.84
C ASP A 594 -6.86 -2.63 -5.65
N ALA A 595 -6.77 -3.95 -5.83
CA ALA A 595 -5.76 -4.57 -6.70
C ALA A 595 -5.85 -4.07 -8.16
N PHE A 596 -7.03 -3.65 -8.61
CA PHE A 596 -7.21 -3.04 -9.93
C PHE A 596 -6.55 -1.65 -10.03
N LYS A 597 -6.78 -0.76 -9.05
CA LYS A 597 -6.13 0.57 -8.98
C LYS A 597 -4.60 0.47 -8.89
N GLU A 598 -4.11 -0.54 -8.17
CA GLU A 598 -2.69 -0.86 -8.03
C GLU A 598 -2.08 -1.29 -9.38
N THR A 599 -2.71 -2.24 -10.08
CA THR A 599 -2.10 -2.94 -11.22
C THR A 599 -2.42 -2.36 -12.62
N TYR A 600 -3.42 -1.46 -12.74
CA TYR A 600 -3.87 -0.88 -14.02
C TYR A 600 -3.83 0.65 -14.02
N LYS A 601 -3.72 1.23 -15.22
CA LYS A 601 -3.80 2.67 -15.50
C LYS A 601 -4.69 2.90 -16.73
N ASN A 602 -5.18 4.12 -16.90
CA ASN A 602 -5.77 4.57 -18.16
C ASN A 602 -4.75 4.46 -19.29
N LYS A 603 -5.19 4.45 -20.56
CA LYS A 603 -4.27 4.31 -21.70
C LYS A 603 -3.21 5.42 -21.82
N ASP A 604 -3.47 6.61 -21.27
CA ASP A 604 -2.49 7.72 -21.20
C ASP A 604 -1.50 7.59 -20.01
N GLY A 605 -1.59 6.52 -19.22
CA GLY A 605 -0.79 6.29 -18.01
C GLY A 605 -1.36 6.91 -16.73
N SER A 606 -2.48 7.63 -16.79
CA SER A 606 -3.09 8.27 -15.61
C SER A 606 -3.81 7.28 -14.68
N GLU A 607 -4.00 7.69 -13.44
CA GLU A 607 -4.68 6.91 -12.39
C GLU A 607 -6.16 6.64 -12.71
N ILE A 608 -6.62 5.41 -12.47
CA ILE A 608 -8.01 5.02 -12.71
C ILE A 608 -8.85 5.34 -11.47
N LYS A 609 -9.92 6.13 -11.66
CA LYS A 609 -10.93 6.38 -10.64
C LYS A 609 -12.08 5.38 -10.81
N LEU A 610 -12.32 4.52 -9.81
CA LEU A 610 -13.38 3.51 -9.85
C LEU A 610 -14.78 4.13 -10.09
N SER A 611 -15.02 5.33 -9.56
CA SER A 611 -16.25 6.11 -9.74
C SER A 611 -16.49 6.58 -11.19
N GLN A 612 -15.49 6.48 -12.07
CA GLN A 612 -15.57 6.85 -13.49
C GLN A 612 -15.65 5.62 -14.42
N LEU A 613 -15.61 4.40 -13.88
CA LEU A 613 -15.78 3.18 -14.68
C LEU A 613 -17.24 3.00 -15.11
N PRO A 614 -17.51 2.63 -16.38
CA PRO A 614 -18.84 2.18 -16.81
C PRO A 614 -19.29 1.00 -15.96
N ARG A 615 -20.56 1.01 -15.55
CA ARG A 615 -21.11 0.03 -14.60
C ARG A 615 -21.99 -1.01 -15.27
N HIS A 616 -22.04 -2.20 -14.70
CA HIS A 616 -22.98 -3.25 -15.04
C HIS A 616 -24.15 -3.24 -14.04
N GLU A 617 -25.33 -2.88 -14.53
CA GLU A 617 -26.62 -2.99 -13.81
C GLU A 617 -27.15 -4.43 -13.79
#